data_AF-A0A369W224-F1
#
_entry.id   AF-A0A369W224-F1
#
_cell.length_a   1.000
_cell.length_b   1.000
_cell.length_c   1.000
_cell.angle_alpha   90.00
_cell.angle_beta   90.00
_cell.angle_gamma   90.00
#
_symmetry.space_group_name_H-M   'P 1'
#
loop_
_entity.id
_entity.type
_entity.pdbx_description
1 polymer ?
#
loop_
_entity_poly.entity_id
_entity_poly.type
_entity_poly.pdbx_seq_one_letter_code
_entity_poly.pdbx_strand_id
1 'polypeptide(L)'
;MSAMDLRALRDAFGTFMTGVTVVTTMDAEDRPVGFTANSFSSVSLDPPLLLISIARSSRNWDTFVKARGFAINILSEGQKEVSNTFARPVEDRFSSVGWRRGPAGSPVLENVSAWFDCALHQVVEAGDHAILIGRIEAFEAGQEPGLGYYRGSYFTPAHTGAQMPAGPDVMVSAIIEAEGHVLLEDDGKGGLVLPHGRAGREGLQPALDALIARTGLDAAPGFIYSVYDDTERGHQRIAFLCPAARSEARRGSFVALSSDGLERVSDPAERVMLERLAAENRIGNYGVYFGNYQQGRVARAGERNQT
;
A
#
# COMPACT_ATOMS: atom_id res chain seq x y z
N MET A 1 13.11 -29.86 -20.40
CA MET A 1 12.65 -28.81 -19.48
C MET A 1 12.82 -27.49 -20.20
N SER A 2 11.73 -26.74 -20.49
CA SER A 2 11.89 -25.42 -21.08
C SER A 2 12.62 -24.52 -20.10
N ALA A 3 13.58 -23.73 -20.57
CA ALA A 3 14.22 -22.71 -19.75
C ALA A 3 13.12 -21.78 -19.20
N MET A 4 13.06 -21.66 -17.89
CA MET A 4 12.06 -20.82 -17.21
C MET A 4 12.38 -19.35 -17.52
N ASP A 5 11.37 -18.58 -17.91
CA ASP A 5 11.54 -17.13 -18.12
C ASP A 5 11.70 -16.44 -16.75
N LEU A 6 12.94 -16.05 -16.43
CA LEU A 6 13.30 -15.40 -15.17
C LEU A 6 12.58 -14.05 -14.99
N ARG A 7 12.26 -13.34 -16.09
CA ARG A 7 11.51 -12.09 -16.00
C ARG A 7 10.07 -12.36 -15.59
N ALA A 8 9.42 -13.34 -16.22
CA ALA A 8 8.08 -13.77 -15.85
C ALA A 8 8.01 -14.28 -14.40
N LEU A 9 9.02 -15.03 -13.94
CA LEU A 9 9.12 -15.49 -12.55
C LEU A 9 9.24 -14.32 -11.56
N ARG A 10 10.10 -13.34 -11.85
CA ARG A 10 10.27 -12.15 -11.01
C ARG A 10 8.98 -11.31 -10.95
N ASP A 11 8.31 -11.15 -12.10
CA ASP A 11 7.06 -10.40 -12.16
C ASP A 11 5.92 -11.16 -11.43
N ALA A 12 5.96 -12.50 -11.43
CA ALA A 12 5.10 -13.36 -10.61
C ALA A 12 5.36 -13.21 -9.10
N PHE A 13 6.61 -13.18 -8.63
CA PHE A 13 6.92 -12.90 -7.22
C PHE A 13 6.45 -11.50 -6.80
N GLY A 14 6.59 -10.50 -7.68
CA GLY A 14 6.12 -9.14 -7.43
C GLY A 14 4.60 -8.98 -7.30
N THR A 15 3.82 -10.04 -7.47
CA THR A 15 2.36 -10.03 -7.17
C THR A 15 2.05 -10.12 -5.69
N PHE A 16 3.00 -10.58 -4.86
CA PHE A 16 2.87 -10.53 -3.42
C PHE A 16 3.25 -9.13 -2.94
N MET A 17 2.29 -8.43 -2.34
CA MET A 17 2.49 -7.10 -1.79
C MET A 17 3.37 -7.19 -0.54
N THR A 18 4.33 -6.27 -0.41
CA THR A 18 5.31 -6.28 0.68
C THR A 18 5.47 -4.87 1.25
N GLY A 19 5.87 -4.79 2.52
CA GLY A 19 6.52 -3.58 3.03
C GLY A 19 7.95 -3.48 2.51
N VAL A 20 8.55 -2.30 2.65
CA VAL A 20 9.97 -2.07 2.32
C VAL A 20 10.78 -2.01 3.60
N THR A 21 11.90 -2.73 3.63
CA THR A 21 12.82 -2.72 4.76
C THR A 21 14.21 -2.30 4.35
N VAL A 22 14.96 -1.72 5.29
CA VAL A 22 16.42 -1.61 5.21
C VAL A 22 17.03 -2.50 6.27
N VAL A 23 17.84 -3.45 5.83
CA VAL A 23 18.59 -4.35 6.70
C VAL A 23 19.94 -3.71 6.99
N THR A 24 20.33 -3.67 8.26
CA THR A 24 21.56 -2.99 8.70
C THR A 24 22.39 -3.86 9.63
N THR A 25 23.70 -3.68 9.60
CA THR A 25 24.64 -4.26 10.58
C THR A 25 25.88 -3.37 10.67
N MET A 26 26.79 -3.67 11.60
CA MET A 26 28.14 -3.13 11.59
C MET A 26 29.10 -4.09 10.88
N ASP A 27 30.05 -3.54 10.14
CA ASP A 27 31.18 -4.30 9.60
C ASP A 27 32.28 -4.55 10.65
N ALA A 28 33.39 -5.18 10.22
CA ALA A 28 34.50 -5.52 11.11
C ALA A 28 35.26 -4.27 11.62
N GLU A 29 35.15 -3.15 10.93
CA GLU A 29 35.74 -1.86 11.29
C GLU A 29 34.75 -0.95 12.05
N ASP A 30 33.62 -1.52 12.53
CA ASP A 30 32.55 -0.83 13.24
C ASP A 30 31.85 0.27 12.42
N ARG A 31 31.86 0.15 11.08
CA ARG A 31 31.15 1.05 10.18
C ARG A 31 29.77 0.48 9.86
N PRO A 32 28.73 1.33 9.78
CA PRO A 32 27.40 0.89 9.45
C PRO A 32 27.31 0.48 7.97
N VAL A 33 26.76 -0.70 7.72
CA VAL A 33 26.42 -1.17 6.38
C VAL A 33 24.96 -1.58 6.33
N GLY A 34 24.33 -1.45 5.18
CA GLY A 34 22.94 -1.86 5.04
C GLY A 34 22.50 -1.95 3.59
N PHE A 35 21.37 -2.60 3.36
CA PHE A 35 20.76 -2.74 2.04
C PHE A 35 19.23 -2.76 2.13
N THR A 36 18.58 -2.31 1.06
CA THR A 36 17.12 -2.41 0.94
C THR A 36 16.71 -3.82 0.58
N ALA A 37 15.67 -4.33 1.26
CA ALA A 37 15.08 -5.62 1.00
C ALA A 37 13.57 -5.61 1.24
N ASN A 38 12.85 -6.46 0.52
CA ASN A 38 11.40 -6.65 0.70
C ASN A 38 11.03 -8.14 0.82
N SER A 39 12.02 -9.00 1.10
CA SER A 39 11.88 -10.45 1.33
C SER A 39 11.59 -10.79 2.81
N PHE A 40 11.20 -9.79 3.59
CA PHE A 40 10.99 -9.91 5.04
C PHE A 40 9.81 -10.80 5.37
N SER A 41 9.92 -11.59 6.44
CA SER A 41 8.78 -12.30 7.03
C SER A 41 8.96 -12.50 8.53
N SER A 42 7.87 -12.41 9.29
CA SER A 42 7.82 -12.89 10.68
C SER A 42 7.74 -14.42 10.69
N VAL A 43 8.45 -15.06 11.62
CA VAL A 43 8.61 -16.52 11.62
C VAL A 43 8.00 -17.16 12.87
N SER A 44 8.32 -16.62 14.04
CA SER A 44 7.90 -17.21 15.31
C SER A 44 7.74 -16.14 16.38
N LEU A 45 6.81 -16.35 17.32
CA LEU A 45 6.64 -15.50 18.50
C LEU A 45 7.41 -16.04 19.71
N ASP A 46 7.54 -17.37 19.86
CA ASP A 46 8.31 -18.01 20.93
C ASP A 46 9.10 -19.23 20.41
N PRO A 47 10.44 -19.13 20.26
CA PRO A 47 11.23 -17.92 20.45
C PRO A 47 10.90 -16.86 19.37
N PRO A 48 11.15 -15.56 19.63
CA PRO A 48 10.80 -14.49 18.68
C PRO A 48 11.79 -14.49 17.51
N LEU A 49 11.34 -14.93 16.34
CA LEU A 49 12.15 -15.07 15.13
C LEU A 49 11.55 -14.32 13.95
N LEU A 50 12.44 -13.78 13.11
CA LEU A 50 12.13 -13.23 11.80
C LEU A 50 13.13 -13.73 10.75
N LEU A 51 12.83 -13.52 9.47
CA LEU A 51 13.76 -13.80 8.38
C LEU A 51 13.84 -12.67 7.36
N ILE A 52 14.98 -12.63 6.66
CA ILE A 52 15.22 -11.79 5.49
C ILE A 52 16.19 -12.49 4.54
N SER A 53 16.04 -12.29 3.23
CA SER A 53 16.96 -12.86 2.23
C SER A 53 17.97 -11.84 1.72
N ILE A 54 19.24 -12.24 1.61
CA ILE A 54 20.32 -11.47 0.99
C ILE A 54 20.82 -12.20 -0.26
N ALA A 55 21.07 -11.45 -1.35
CA ALA A 55 21.62 -12.02 -2.58
C ALA A 55 23.11 -12.33 -2.43
N ARG A 56 23.57 -13.46 -2.98
CA ARG A 56 24.99 -13.84 -3.04
C ARG A 56 25.86 -12.83 -3.79
N SER A 57 25.26 -12.09 -4.72
CA SER A 57 25.91 -11.01 -5.48
C SER A 57 26.03 -9.70 -4.70
N SER A 58 25.48 -9.61 -3.48
CA SER A 58 25.54 -8.39 -2.67
C SER A 58 26.98 -8.10 -2.26
N ARG A 59 27.40 -6.83 -2.37
CA ARG A 59 28.70 -6.37 -1.84
C ARG A 59 28.80 -6.54 -0.32
N ASN A 60 27.67 -6.59 0.37
CA ASN A 60 27.60 -6.75 1.83
C ASN A 60 27.44 -8.23 2.24
N TRP A 61 27.47 -9.18 1.30
CA TRP A 61 27.23 -10.60 1.57
C TRP A 61 28.10 -11.11 2.74
N ASP A 62 29.42 -10.98 2.61
CA ASP A 62 30.36 -11.47 3.61
C ASP A 62 30.14 -10.84 4.98
N THR A 63 29.78 -9.55 5.02
CA THR A 63 29.51 -8.85 6.27
C THR A 63 28.29 -9.41 6.97
N PHE A 64 27.18 -9.61 6.25
CA PHE A 64 25.93 -10.08 6.86
C PHE A 64 25.98 -11.55 7.29
N VAL A 65 26.56 -12.44 6.49
CA VAL A 65 26.61 -13.87 6.84
C VAL A 65 27.57 -14.19 7.99
N LYS A 66 28.48 -13.25 8.32
CA LYS A 66 29.44 -13.35 9.44
C LYS A 66 29.10 -12.40 10.60
N ALA A 67 28.05 -11.58 10.47
CA ALA A 67 27.67 -10.62 11.51
C ALA A 67 27.17 -11.34 12.76
N ARG A 68 27.36 -10.70 13.93
CA ARG A 68 26.77 -11.18 15.20
C ARG A 68 25.26 -10.97 15.24
N GLY A 69 24.77 -9.98 14.51
CA GLY A 69 23.39 -9.53 14.52
C GLY A 69 23.10 -8.60 13.35
N PHE A 70 21.84 -8.23 13.20
CA PHE A 70 21.39 -7.27 12.21
C PHE A 70 20.09 -6.62 12.69
N ALA A 71 19.79 -5.43 12.20
CA ALA A 71 18.48 -4.81 12.39
C ALA A 71 17.66 -4.83 11.09
N ILE A 72 16.34 -4.98 11.26
CA ILE A 72 15.32 -4.75 10.24
C ILE A 72 14.68 -3.40 10.53
N ASN A 73 14.73 -2.49 9.56
CA ASN A 73 14.09 -1.18 9.64
C ASN A 73 12.93 -1.15 8.64
N ILE A 74 11.69 -1.27 9.10
CA ILE A 74 10.49 -1.18 8.25
C ILE A 74 10.26 0.29 7.94
N LEU A 75 10.48 0.69 6.69
CA LEU A 75 10.43 2.08 6.29
C LEU A 75 9.02 2.65 6.38
N SER A 76 8.89 3.91 6.78
CA SER A 76 7.64 4.66 6.70
C SER A 76 7.40 5.20 5.29
N GLU A 77 6.16 5.61 4.99
CA GLU A 77 5.77 6.12 3.68
C GLU A 77 6.60 7.32 3.17
N GLY A 78 7.13 8.15 4.07
CA GLY A 78 8.02 9.26 3.73
C GLY A 78 9.44 8.84 3.33
N GLN A 79 9.82 7.58 3.50
CA GLN A 79 11.20 7.09 3.37
C GLN A 79 11.50 6.39 2.02
N LYS A 80 10.77 6.73 0.96
CA LYS A 80 11.04 6.24 -0.40
C LYS A 80 12.49 6.50 -0.83
N GLU A 81 13.03 7.68 -0.55
CA GLU A 81 14.42 8.00 -0.93
C GLU A 81 15.45 7.21 -0.13
N VAL A 82 15.17 6.89 1.15
CA VAL A 82 16.02 5.98 1.94
C VAL A 82 16.07 4.60 1.26
N SER A 83 14.91 4.06 0.87
CA SER A 83 14.85 2.80 0.11
C SER A 83 15.71 2.84 -1.16
N ASN A 84 15.62 3.94 -1.94
CA ASN A 84 16.39 4.10 -3.17
C ASN A 84 17.91 4.15 -2.91
N THR A 85 18.33 4.89 -1.88
CA THR A 85 19.74 5.03 -1.51
C THR A 85 20.34 3.70 -1.10
N PHE A 86 19.64 2.94 -0.26
CA PHE A 86 20.12 1.65 0.23
C PHE A 86 20.05 0.52 -0.81
N ALA A 87 19.31 0.70 -1.91
CA ALA A 87 19.29 -0.22 -3.05
C ALA A 87 20.38 0.07 -4.10
N ARG A 88 20.93 1.29 -4.13
CA ARG A 88 21.89 1.75 -5.15
C ARG A 88 23.34 1.66 -4.68
N PRO A 89 24.32 1.52 -5.60
CA PRO A 89 25.74 1.58 -5.25
C PRO A 89 26.17 3.03 -5.02
N VAL A 90 25.93 3.54 -3.81
CA VAL A 90 26.42 4.85 -3.33
C VAL A 90 27.52 4.64 -2.30
N GLU A 91 28.42 5.62 -2.18
CA GLU A 91 29.62 5.52 -1.34
C GLU A 91 29.30 5.56 0.17
N ASP A 92 28.42 6.48 0.60
CA ASP A 92 27.95 6.56 1.98
C ASP A 92 26.41 6.62 2.04
N ARG A 93 25.78 5.46 2.30
CA ARG A 93 24.32 5.32 2.42
C ARG A 93 23.78 6.00 3.68
N PHE A 94 24.54 5.97 4.77
CA PHE A 94 24.08 6.40 6.10
C PHE A 94 24.15 7.91 6.26
N SER A 95 24.90 8.63 5.43
CA SER A 95 24.87 10.10 5.36
C SER A 95 23.47 10.69 5.05
N SER A 96 22.60 9.89 4.42
CA SER A 96 21.27 10.34 3.95
C SER A 96 20.14 10.19 4.97
N VAL A 97 20.40 9.58 6.13
CA VAL A 97 19.35 9.21 7.09
C VAL A 97 19.88 9.27 8.52
N GLY A 98 19.07 9.82 9.43
CA GLY A 98 19.35 9.77 10.87
C GLY A 98 19.31 8.32 11.36
N TRP A 99 20.28 7.93 12.17
CA TRP A 99 20.33 6.59 12.74
C TRP A 99 21.06 6.60 14.08
N ARG A 100 20.78 5.59 14.89
CA ARG A 100 21.43 5.34 16.17
C ARG A 100 21.80 3.88 16.31
N ARG A 101 22.72 3.56 17.20
CA ARG A 101 22.98 2.17 17.56
C ARG A 101 21.78 1.62 18.36
N GLY A 102 21.28 0.46 17.95
CA GLY A 102 20.21 -0.27 18.64
C GLY A 102 20.73 -1.01 19.88
N PRO A 103 19.82 -1.54 20.73
CA PRO A 103 20.19 -2.20 21.97
C PRO A 103 21.07 -3.45 21.81
N ALA A 104 20.95 -4.18 20.70
CA ALA A 104 21.80 -5.33 20.35
C ALA A 104 23.00 -4.95 19.47
N GLY A 105 23.12 -3.66 19.13
CA GLY A 105 24.33 -3.08 18.55
C GLY A 105 24.25 -2.77 17.06
N SER A 106 23.16 -3.15 16.38
CA SER A 106 22.96 -2.87 14.95
C SER A 106 22.45 -1.44 14.71
N PRO A 107 22.70 -0.81 13.55
CA PRO A 107 22.14 0.50 13.23
C PRO A 107 20.60 0.48 13.12
N VAL A 108 19.91 1.31 13.89
CA VAL A 108 18.46 1.54 13.79
C VAL A 108 18.23 2.92 13.19
N LEU A 109 17.45 2.98 12.11
CA LEU A 109 17.12 4.23 11.42
C LEU A 109 16.01 4.99 12.14
N GLU A 110 16.06 6.32 12.07
CA GLU A 110 15.02 7.20 12.61
C GLU A 110 13.79 7.25 11.68
N ASN A 111 12.63 7.63 12.24
CA ASN A 111 11.37 7.86 11.51
C ASN A 111 10.85 6.66 10.70
N VAL A 112 11.27 5.45 11.08
CA VAL A 112 10.77 4.18 10.52
C VAL A 112 9.40 3.83 11.10
N SER A 113 8.62 3.06 10.35
CA SER A 113 7.34 2.53 10.82
C SER A 113 7.54 1.52 11.96
N ALA A 114 8.60 0.72 11.90
CA ALA A 114 9.04 -0.14 13.00
C ALA A 114 10.51 -0.54 12.82
N TRP A 115 11.15 -0.99 13.89
CA TRP A 115 12.45 -1.66 13.81
C TRP A 115 12.56 -2.87 14.73
N PHE A 116 13.43 -3.81 14.36
CA PHE A 116 13.78 -5.00 15.13
C PHE A 116 15.30 -5.15 15.14
N ASP A 117 15.93 -5.17 16.31
CA ASP A 117 17.36 -5.40 16.49
C ASP A 117 17.58 -6.85 16.95
N CYS A 118 18.34 -7.61 16.16
CA CYS A 118 18.37 -9.07 16.23
C CYS A 118 19.79 -9.61 16.39
N ALA A 119 19.92 -10.70 17.13
CA ALA A 119 21.07 -11.58 17.02
C ALA A 119 20.89 -12.52 15.81
N LEU A 120 21.97 -12.79 15.06
CA LEU A 120 21.93 -13.74 13.96
C LEU A 120 21.74 -15.15 14.52
N HIS A 121 20.61 -15.78 14.20
CA HIS A 121 20.27 -17.10 14.70
C HIS A 121 20.77 -18.21 13.75
N GLN A 122 20.54 -18.04 12.45
CA GLN A 122 20.94 -19.03 11.44
C GLN A 122 21.08 -18.38 10.06
N VAL A 123 21.99 -18.92 9.24
CA VAL A 123 22.08 -18.64 7.80
C VAL A 123 21.72 -19.92 7.05
N VAL A 124 20.76 -19.83 6.14
CA VAL A 124 20.33 -20.97 5.30
C VAL A 124 20.59 -20.64 3.83
N GLU A 125 21.42 -21.44 3.18
CA GLU A 125 21.67 -21.33 1.74
C GLU A 125 20.39 -21.66 0.95
N ALA A 126 20.00 -20.77 0.04
CA ALA A 126 18.74 -20.84 -0.70
C ALA A 126 18.91 -20.40 -2.17
N GLY A 127 19.81 -21.07 -2.89
CA GLY A 127 20.07 -20.80 -4.31
C GLY A 127 21.01 -19.61 -4.53
N ASP A 128 20.52 -18.58 -5.21
CA ASP A 128 21.25 -17.33 -5.45
C ASP A 128 21.15 -16.33 -4.28
N HIS A 129 20.44 -16.72 -3.22
CA HIS A 129 20.32 -15.99 -1.96
C HIS A 129 20.67 -16.90 -0.76
N ALA A 130 20.90 -16.27 0.39
CA ALA A 130 20.75 -16.93 1.69
C ALA A 130 19.62 -16.27 2.48
N ILE A 131 18.98 -17.07 3.31
CA ILE A 131 18.00 -16.64 4.30
C ILE A 131 18.75 -16.40 5.62
N LEU A 132 18.71 -15.18 6.11
CA LEU A 132 19.17 -14.81 7.44
C LEU A 132 17.98 -14.93 8.38
N ILE A 133 18.08 -15.79 9.39
CA ILE A 133 17.11 -15.90 10.46
C ILE A 133 17.66 -15.13 11.66
N GLY A 134 16.89 -14.17 12.16
CA GLY A 134 17.26 -13.33 13.31
C GLY A 134 16.40 -13.67 14.51
N ARG A 135 17.02 -13.75 15.69
CA ARG A 135 16.30 -13.77 16.97
C ARG A 135 16.17 -12.34 17.47
N ILE A 136 14.94 -11.89 17.68
CA ILE A 136 14.64 -10.52 18.07
C ILE A 136 15.07 -10.31 19.53
N GLU A 137 15.93 -9.33 19.77
CA GLU A 137 16.39 -8.95 21.11
C GLU A 137 15.76 -7.63 21.59
N ALA A 138 15.47 -6.73 20.65
CA ALA A 138 14.72 -5.50 20.91
C ALA A 138 13.90 -5.11 19.68
N PHE A 139 12.79 -4.40 19.90
CA PHE A 139 11.98 -3.84 18.82
C PHE A 139 11.21 -2.61 19.29
N GLU A 140 10.76 -1.81 18.34
CA GLU A 140 9.86 -0.68 18.58
C GLU A 140 8.97 -0.50 17.35
N ALA A 141 7.71 -0.15 17.59
CA ALA A 141 6.77 0.23 16.53
C ALA A 141 6.47 1.73 16.66
N GLY A 142 6.62 2.45 15.55
CA GLY A 142 6.19 3.82 15.39
C GLY A 142 4.69 3.92 15.07
N GLN A 143 4.24 5.15 14.81
CA GLN A 143 2.85 5.44 14.41
C GLN A 143 2.71 5.70 12.90
N GLU A 144 3.82 5.91 12.20
CA GLU A 144 3.83 6.22 10.76
C GLU A 144 3.47 4.98 9.92
N PRO A 145 2.58 5.10 8.92
CA PRO A 145 2.29 4.02 7.99
C PRO A 145 3.53 3.54 7.23
N GLY A 146 3.60 2.24 6.96
CA GLY A 146 4.72 1.63 6.24
C GLY A 146 4.74 1.96 4.73
N LEU A 147 5.95 2.10 4.17
CA LEU A 147 6.18 2.14 2.73
C LEU A 147 5.92 0.77 2.12
N GLY A 148 5.04 0.72 1.12
CA GLY A 148 4.69 -0.48 0.40
C GLY A 148 5.43 -0.65 -0.92
N TYR A 149 5.52 -1.90 -1.38
CA TYR A 149 6.05 -2.28 -2.69
C TYR A 149 5.19 -3.36 -3.36
N TYR A 150 4.79 -3.11 -4.60
CA TYR A 150 3.95 -3.99 -5.40
C TYR A 150 4.30 -3.89 -6.88
N ARG A 151 4.50 -5.03 -7.57
CA ARG A 151 4.84 -5.12 -9.01
C ARG A 151 5.94 -4.15 -9.47
N GLY A 152 6.99 -4.00 -8.67
CA GLY A 152 8.14 -3.17 -9.03
C GLY A 152 7.98 -1.68 -8.72
N SER A 153 6.88 -1.27 -8.09
CA SER A 153 6.56 0.12 -7.77
C SER A 153 6.27 0.31 -6.28
N TYR A 154 6.63 1.48 -5.74
CA TYR A 154 6.24 1.86 -4.38
C TYR A 154 4.76 2.25 -4.34
N PHE A 155 4.11 1.95 -3.22
CA PHE A 155 2.81 2.51 -2.87
C PHE A 155 2.86 2.95 -1.40
N THR A 156 2.04 3.92 -1.02
CA THR A 156 1.91 4.29 0.39
C THR A 156 0.45 4.46 0.73
N PRO A 157 0.05 4.19 1.97
CA PRO A 157 -1.31 4.46 2.43
C PRO A 157 -1.73 5.91 2.20
N ALA A 158 -0.88 6.90 2.50
CA ALA A 158 -1.22 8.33 2.29
C ALA A 158 -1.15 8.80 0.83
N HIS A 159 -0.35 8.20 -0.05
CA HIS A 159 -0.29 8.61 -1.47
C HIS A 159 -1.50 8.15 -2.29
N THR A 160 -2.42 7.39 -1.71
CA THR A 160 -3.67 7.09 -2.40
C THR A 160 -4.58 8.32 -2.50
N GLY A 161 -4.36 9.40 -1.72
CA GLY A 161 -5.20 10.62 -1.75
C GLY A 161 -4.63 11.86 -2.45
N ALA A 162 -3.32 12.12 -2.31
CA ALA A 162 -2.87 13.52 -2.34
C ALA A 162 -2.21 14.03 -3.64
N GLN A 163 -1.79 13.18 -4.60
CA GLN A 163 -0.95 13.64 -5.72
C GLN A 163 -1.22 12.99 -7.09
N MET A 164 -2.48 12.88 -7.51
CA MET A 164 -2.76 12.90 -8.94
C MET A 164 -2.91 14.35 -9.39
N PRO A 165 -2.22 14.80 -10.46
CA PRO A 165 -2.56 16.07 -11.09
C PRO A 165 -4.01 15.97 -11.57
N ALA A 166 -4.91 16.68 -10.91
CA ALA A 166 -6.24 16.89 -11.44
C ALA A 166 -6.11 17.81 -12.66
N GLY A 167 -6.30 17.26 -13.86
CA GLY A 167 -6.69 18.08 -14.99
C GLY A 167 -8.03 18.78 -14.69
N PRO A 168 -8.41 19.85 -15.40
CA PRO A 168 -9.69 20.54 -15.23
C PRO A 168 -10.93 19.61 -15.43
N ASP A 169 -10.71 18.42 -15.96
CA ASP A 169 -11.72 17.40 -16.26
C ASP A 169 -11.52 16.11 -15.45
N VAL A 170 -11.22 16.24 -14.15
CA VAL A 170 -11.27 15.10 -13.21
C VAL A 170 -12.47 15.27 -12.27
N MET A 171 -13.28 14.22 -12.14
CA MET A 171 -14.40 14.11 -11.21
C MET A 171 -14.01 13.21 -10.04
N VAL A 172 -14.16 13.73 -8.83
CA VAL A 172 -13.97 12.97 -7.59
C VAL A 172 -15.32 12.52 -7.07
N SER A 173 -15.42 11.26 -6.63
CA SER A 173 -16.60 10.70 -5.98
C SER A 173 -16.22 10.12 -4.62
N ALA A 174 -17.07 10.32 -3.61
CA ALA A 174 -16.89 9.77 -2.27
C ALA A 174 -17.87 8.61 -2.05
N ILE A 175 -17.35 7.39 -1.97
CA ILE A 175 -18.10 6.20 -1.55
C ILE A 175 -18.09 6.20 -0.03
N ILE A 176 -19.07 6.87 0.56
CA ILE A 176 -19.19 6.94 2.02
C ILE A 176 -19.96 5.72 2.49
N GLU A 177 -19.26 4.80 3.14
CA GLU A 177 -19.79 3.50 3.57
C GLU A 177 -19.93 3.46 5.09
N ALA A 178 -21.06 2.97 5.57
CA ALA A 178 -21.31 2.70 6.97
C ALA A 178 -22.24 1.49 7.12
N GLU A 179 -21.84 0.50 7.91
CA GLU A 179 -22.67 -0.65 8.31
C GLU A 179 -23.29 -1.40 7.11
N GLY A 180 -22.54 -1.59 6.02
CA GLY A 180 -23.02 -2.26 4.81
C GLY A 180 -23.96 -1.41 3.95
N HIS A 181 -24.04 -0.11 4.20
CA HIS A 181 -24.80 0.85 3.43
C HIS A 181 -23.85 1.89 2.81
N VAL A 182 -24.25 2.44 1.67
CA VAL A 182 -23.54 3.53 0.99
C VAL A 182 -24.41 4.77 0.93
N LEU A 183 -23.81 5.93 1.16
CA LEU A 183 -24.50 7.21 1.00
C LEU A 183 -24.68 7.52 -0.48
N LEU A 184 -25.93 7.78 -0.88
CA LEU A 184 -26.28 8.26 -2.22
C LEU A 184 -27.06 9.57 -2.15
N GLU A 185 -26.86 10.44 -3.14
CA GLU A 185 -27.60 11.69 -3.33
C GLU A 185 -28.59 11.54 -4.49
N ASP A 186 -29.69 12.31 -4.47
CA ASP A 186 -30.63 12.40 -5.59
C ASP A 186 -29.96 13.10 -6.78
N ASP A 187 -30.07 12.52 -7.97
CA ASP A 187 -29.46 13.05 -9.20
C ASP A 187 -30.27 14.19 -9.87
N GLY A 188 -31.42 14.54 -9.29
CA GLY A 188 -32.38 15.53 -9.79
C GLY A 188 -33.25 15.03 -10.94
N LYS A 189 -33.12 13.74 -11.32
CA LYS A 189 -33.82 13.10 -12.44
C LYS A 189 -34.56 11.82 -12.00
N GLY A 190 -34.67 11.59 -10.70
CA GLY A 190 -35.40 10.47 -10.10
C GLY A 190 -34.53 9.25 -9.76
N GLY A 191 -33.23 9.31 -10.05
CA GLY A 191 -32.27 8.27 -9.68
C GLY A 191 -31.28 8.75 -8.62
N LEU A 192 -30.29 7.91 -8.35
CA LEU A 192 -29.31 8.08 -7.27
C LEU A 192 -27.89 8.12 -7.83
N VAL A 193 -27.02 8.89 -7.18
CA VAL A 193 -25.60 9.01 -7.54
C VAL A 193 -24.75 9.09 -6.30
N LEU A 194 -23.48 8.73 -6.43
CA LEU A 194 -22.50 9.00 -5.36
C LEU A 194 -22.31 10.51 -5.17
N PRO A 195 -22.04 10.98 -3.93
CA PRO A 195 -21.53 12.33 -3.71
C PRO A 195 -20.30 12.57 -4.58
N HIS A 196 -20.38 13.53 -5.50
CA HIS A 196 -19.31 13.80 -6.46
C HIS A 196 -19.12 15.30 -6.73
N GLY A 197 -17.95 15.65 -7.25
CA GLY A 197 -17.57 17.02 -7.59
C GLY A 197 -16.34 17.08 -8.51
N ARG A 198 -16.15 18.20 -9.21
CA ARG A 198 -14.94 18.41 -10.02
C ARG A 198 -13.75 18.69 -9.12
N ALA A 199 -12.63 18.04 -9.41
CA ALA A 199 -11.35 18.40 -8.83
C ALA A 199 -10.90 19.76 -9.36
N GLY A 200 -10.57 20.67 -8.45
CA GLY A 200 -9.99 21.96 -8.80
C GLY A 200 -8.50 21.86 -9.09
N ARG A 201 -7.88 23.01 -9.40
CA ARG A 201 -6.41 23.11 -9.54
C ARG A 201 -5.65 22.76 -8.26
N GLU A 202 -6.34 22.80 -7.13
CA GLU A 202 -5.82 22.45 -5.80
C GLU A 202 -5.71 20.94 -5.58
N GLY A 203 -6.18 20.11 -6.53
CA GLY A 203 -6.05 18.65 -6.50
C GLY A 203 -7.31 17.93 -6.03
N LEU A 204 -7.18 16.61 -5.84
CA LEU A 204 -8.30 15.73 -5.48
C LEU A 204 -8.71 15.88 -4.01
N GLN A 205 -7.73 16.07 -3.12
CA GLN A 205 -7.96 16.06 -1.67
C GLN A 205 -8.90 17.19 -1.23
N PRO A 206 -8.69 18.46 -1.60
CA PRO A 206 -9.61 19.53 -1.20
C PRO A 206 -11.03 19.34 -1.75
N ALA A 207 -11.15 18.76 -2.95
CA ALA A 207 -12.45 18.43 -3.54
C ALA A 207 -13.15 17.31 -2.75
N LEU A 208 -12.42 16.27 -2.34
CA LEU A 208 -12.94 15.18 -1.52
C LEU A 208 -13.36 15.66 -0.12
N ASP A 209 -12.53 16.46 0.53
CA ASP A 209 -12.82 17.03 1.85
C ASP A 209 -14.09 17.87 1.82
N ALA A 210 -14.26 18.70 0.78
CA ALA A 210 -15.47 19.49 0.57
C ALA A 210 -16.72 18.62 0.36
N LEU A 211 -16.59 17.49 -0.36
CA LEU A 211 -17.68 16.53 -0.56
C LEU A 211 -18.11 15.91 0.77
N ILE A 212 -17.15 15.40 1.55
CA ILE A 212 -17.42 14.78 2.85
C ILE A 212 -18.05 15.81 3.80
N ALA A 213 -17.46 17.00 3.93
CA ALA A 213 -17.96 18.04 4.83
C ALA A 213 -19.42 18.42 4.55
N ARG A 214 -19.85 18.42 3.27
CA ARG A 214 -21.23 18.72 2.87
C ARG A 214 -22.25 17.69 3.36
N THR A 215 -21.83 16.44 3.56
CA THR A 215 -22.71 15.37 4.09
C THR A 215 -22.98 15.52 5.58
N GLY A 216 -22.13 16.26 6.30
CA GLY A 216 -22.20 16.39 7.76
C GLY A 216 -21.76 15.16 8.53
N LEU A 217 -21.14 14.18 7.85
CA LEU A 217 -20.57 12.98 8.45
C LEU A 217 -19.12 13.22 8.88
N ASP A 218 -18.73 12.54 9.95
CA ASP A 218 -17.33 12.38 10.36
C ASP A 218 -16.77 11.14 9.63
N ALA A 219 -16.38 11.34 8.37
CA ALA A 219 -15.76 10.33 7.53
C ALA A 219 -14.36 10.79 7.13
N ALA A 220 -13.37 9.92 7.20
CA ALA A 220 -12.03 10.24 6.72
C ALA A 220 -11.91 9.90 5.22
N PRO A 221 -11.18 10.70 4.43
CA PRO A 221 -10.72 10.30 3.10
C PRO A 221 -9.98 8.97 3.19
N GLY A 222 -10.54 7.91 2.61
CA GLY A 222 -9.86 6.61 2.55
C GLY A 222 -9.12 6.41 1.23
N PHE A 223 -9.01 5.16 0.77
CA PHE A 223 -8.22 4.82 -0.41
C PHE A 223 -9.01 4.98 -1.72
N ILE A 224 -8.31 5.15 -2.85
CA ILE A 224 -8.93 5.11 -4.17
C ILE A 224 -9.45 3.70 -4.44
N TYR A 225 -10.76 3.58 -4.54
CA TYR A 225 -11.44 2.34 -4.88
C TYR A 225 -11.45 2.09 -6.40
N SER A 226 -11.61 3.16 -7.18
CA SER A 226 -11.72 3.07 -8.65
C SER A 226 -11.17 4.31 -9.35
N VAL A 227 -10.49 4.09 -10.48
CA VAL A 227 -10.13 5.13 -11.46
C VAL A 227 -10.58 4.64 -12.83
N TYR A 228 -11.37 5.45 -13.53
CA TYR A 228 -11.77 5.17 -14.91
C TYR A 228 -11.88 6.43 -15.75
N ASP A 229 -11.70 6.29 -17.05
CA ASP A 229 -11.92 7.36 -18.01
C ASP A 229 -13.37 7.26 -18.52
N ASP A 230 -14.18 8.30 -18.27
CA ASP A 230 -15.50 8.46 -18.87
C ASP A 230 -15.32 9.09 -20.26
N THR A 231 -15.07 8.22 -21.24
CA THR A 231 -14.80 8.64 -22.63
C THR A 231 -15.99 9.30 -23.29
N GLU A 232 -17.22 9.05 -22.83
CA GLU A 232 -18.43 9.68 -23.36
C GLU A 232 -18.57 11.12 -22.87
N ARG A 233 -18.25 11.37 -21.60
CA ARG A 233 -18.36 12.70 -20.99
C ARG A 233 -17.04 13.47 -20.94
N GLY A 234 -15.97 12.90 -21.49
CA GLY A 234 -14.68 13.55 -21.69
C GLY A 234 -13.92 13.88 -20.41
N HIS A 235 -14.15 13.12 -19.33
CA HIS A 235 -13.50 13.37 -18.04
C HIS A 235 -13.08 12.08 -17.34
N GLN A 236 -12.05 12.16 -16.50
CA GLN A 236 -11.62 11.03 -15.67
C GLN A 236 -12.40 11.03 -14.36
N ARG A 237 -12.80 9.85 -13.87
CA ARG A 237 -13.52 9.67 -12.61
C ARG A 237 -12.69 8.88 -11.63
N ILE A 238 -12.55 9.42 -10.42
CA ILE A 238 -11.80 8.82 -9.32
C ILE A 238 -12.75 8.69 -8.13
N ALA A 239 -12.96 7.48 -7.65
CA ALA A 239 -13.81 7.19 -6.51
C ALA A 239 -12.99 6.76 -5.29
N PHE A 240 -13.22 7.40 -4.16
CA PHE A 240 -12.58 7.11 -2.88
C PHE A 240 -13.54 6.34 -1.97
N LEU A 241 -13.07 5.25 -1.35
CA LEU A 241 -13.82 4.61 -0.27
C LEU A 241 -13.56 5.38 1.03
N CYS A 242 -14.60 5.90 1.64
CA CYS A 242 -14.54 6.74 2.83
C CYS A 242 -15.38 6.09 3.94
N PRO A 243 -14.79 5.28 4.84
CA PRO A 243 -15.52 4.69 5.94
C PRO A 243 -16.09 5.78 6.87
N ALA A 244 -17.35 5.64 7.25
CA ALA A 244 -18.04 6.51 8.20
C ALA A 244 -18.50 5.71 9.42
N ALA A 245 -18.39 6.31 10.60
CA ALA A 245 -18.78 5.66 11.85
C ALA A 245 -20.31 5.56 12.04
N ARG A 246 -21.11 6.26 11.23
CA ARG A 246 -22.57 6.36 11.36
C ARG A 246 -23.24 6.46 10.00
N SER A 247 -24.48 5.99 9.93
CA SER A 247 -25.34 5.97 8.74
C SER A 247 -26.38 7.12 8.71
N GLU A 248 -26.11 8.24 9.39
CA GLU A 248 -26.98 9.42 9.44
C GLU A 248 -26.31 10.64 8.79
N ALA A 249 -26.69 10.96 7.55
CA ALA A 249 -26.19 12.12 6.82
C ALA A 249 -27.19 13.28 6.83
N ARG A 250 -26.68 14.52 6.78
CA ARG A 250 -27.51 15.72 6.56
C ARG A 250 -28.01 15.85 5.13
N ARG A 251 -27.32 15.19 4.19
CA ARG A 251 -27.61 15.22 2.75
C ARG A 251 -27.43 13.84 2.16
N GLY A 252 -28.38 13.42 1.34
CA GLY A 252 -28.43 12.06 0.79
C GLY A 252 -29.08 11.07 1.76
N SER A 253 -29.13 9.82 1.34
CA SER A 253 -29.66 8.70 2.12
C SER A 253 -28.74 7.51 2.02
N PHE A 254 -28.52 6.81 3.13
CA PHE A 254 -27.82 5.53 3.12
C PHE A 254 -28.72 4.46 2.50
N VAL A 255 -28.16 3.75 1.53
CA VAL A 255 -28.83 2.69 0.79
C VAL A 255 -28.04 1.42 0.97
N ALA A 256 -28.73 0.29 1.15
CA ALA A 256 -28.08 -1.00 1.36
C ALA A 256 -27.20 -1.36 0.15
N LEU A 257 -25.96 -1.80 0.39
CA LEU A 257 -25.06 -2.35 -0.63
C LEU A 257 -25.56 -3.74 -1.04
N SER A 258 -26.62 -3.75 -1.84
CA SER A 258 -27.32 -4.92 -2.35
C SER A 258 -27.83 -4.64 -3.76
N SER A 259 -28.11 -5.69 -4.55
CA SER A 259 -28.63 -5.51 -5.91
C SER A 259 -29.89 -4.64 -5.91
N ASP A 260 -30.85 -4.93 -5.04
CA ASP A 260 -32.11 -4.18 -4.91
C ASP A 260 -31.89 -2.72 -4.49
N GLY A 261 -30.95 -2.47 -3.55
CA GLY A 261 -30.62 -1.12 -3.11
C GLY A 261 -30.00 -0.27 -4.23
N LEU A 262 -29.22 -0.88 -5.11
CA LEU A 262 -28.45 -0.19 -6.14
C LEU A 262 -29.19 -0.03 -7.49
N GLU A 263 -30.39 -0.59 -7.64
CA GLU A 263 -31.19 -0.50 -8.87
C GLU A 263 -31.41 0.95 -9.32
N ARG A 264 -31.57 1.87 -8.36
CA ARG A 264 -31.83 3.28 -8.61
C ARG A 264 -30.59 4.10 -8.96
N VAL A 265 -29.39 3.53 -8.92
CA VAL A 265 -28.15 4.25 -9.26
C VAL A 265 -28.13 4.58 -10.75
N SER A 266 -28.16 5.88 -11.11
CA SER A 266 -28.40 6.33 -12.48
C SER A 266 -27.23 6.08 -13.43
N ASP A 267 -26.01 6.15 -12.91
CA ASP A 267 -24.79 5.96 -13.70
C ASP A 267 -24.44 4.45 -13.75
N PRO A 268 -24.44 3.81 -14.93
CA PRO A 268 -24.11 2.39 -15.06
C PRO A 268 -22.72 2.04 -14.52
N ALA A 269 -21.75 2.96 -14.64
CA ALA A 269 -20.39 2.78 -14.12
C ALA A 269 -20.38 2.73 -12.60
N GLU A 270 -21.08 3.67 -11.97
CA GLU A 270 -21.22 3.72 -10.52
C GLU A 270 -21.98 2.51 -10.00
N ARG A 271 -23.03 2.07 -10.70
CA ARG A 271 -23.80 0.88 -10.31
C ARG A 271 -22.93 -0.37 -10.32
N VAL A 272 -22.22 -0.66 -11.41
CA VAL A 272 -21.30 -1.81 -11.51
C VAL A 272 -20.22 -1.75 -10.42
N MET A 273 -19.67 -0.56 -10.17
CA MET A 273 -18.67 -0.33 -9.14
C MET A 273 -19.21 -0.63 -7.73
N LEU A 274 -20.43 -0.20 -7.42
CA LEU A 274 -21.08 -0.40 -6.12
C LEU A 274 -21.58 -1.85 -5.94
N GLU A 275 -22.07 -2.50 -6.99
CA GLU A 275 -22.40 -3.93 -6.97
C GLU A 275 -21.16 -4.78 -6.68
N ARG A 276 -20.02 -4.38 -7.24
CA ARG A 276 -18.72 -4.98 -6.91
C ARG A 276 -18.36 -4.74 -5.44
N LEU A 277 -18.50 -3.52 -4.94
CA LEU A 277 -18.25 -3.22 -3.52
C LEU A 277 -19.16 -4.05 -2.60
N ALA A 278 -20.42 -4.23 -2.97
CA ALA A 278 -21.38 -5.08 -2.28
C ALA A 278 -20.98 -6.57 -2.27
N ALA A 279 -20.33 -7.06 -3.34
CA ALA A 279 -19.76 -8.40 -3.37
C ALA A 279 -18.50 -8.52 -2.49
N GLU A 280 -17.63 -7.50 -2.51
CA GLU A 280 -16.39 -7.43 -1.72
C GLU A 280 -16.66 -7.33 -0.21
N ASN A 281 -17.66 -6.53 0.20
CA ASN A 281 -18.11 -6.41 1.60
C ASN A 281 -18.67 -7.72 2.17
N ARG A 282 -19.31 -8.55 1.34
CA ARG A 282 -19.80 -9.89 1.77
C ARG A 282 -18.68 -10.91 1.99
N ILE A 283 -17.50 -10.66 1.42
CA ILE A 283 -16.35 -11.58 1.43
C ILE A 283 -15.23 -11.06 2.35
N GLY A 284 -15.27 -9.78 2.75
CA GLY A 284 -14.25 -9.13 3.58
C GLY A 284 -12.95 -8.82 2.83
N ASN A 285 -13.01 -8.63 1.50
CA ASN A 285 -11.83 -8.56 0.64
C ASN A 285 -12.00 -7.45 -0.42
N TYR A 286 -11.31 -6.32 -0.25
CA TYR A 286 -11.39 -5.16 -1.15
C TYR A 286 -10.39 -5.28 -2.33
N GLY A 287 -10.78 -4.89 -3.54
CA GLY A 287 -9.89 -4.82 -4.71
C GLY A 287 -10.08 -3.55 -5.53
N VAL A 288 -9.07 -3.15 -6.31
CA VAL A 288 -9.14 -1.91 -7.12
C VAL A 288 -9.67 -2.22 -8.53
N TYR A 289 -10.57 -1.40 -9.08
CA TYR A 289 -11.05 -1.53 -10.47
C TYR A 289 -10.25 -0.64 -11.44
N PHE A 290 -9.86 -1.21 -12.58
CA PHE A 290 -9.25 -0.49 -13.69
C PHE A 290 -10.01 -0.77 -14.98
N GLY A 291 -10.65 0.21 -15.59
CA GLY A 291 -11.38 0.01 -16.84
C GLY A 291 -12.31 1.16 -17.17
N ASN A 292 -13.39 0.88 -17.89
CA ASN A 292 -14.53 1.77 -18.11
C ASN A 292 -15.81 1.08 -17.59
N TYR A 293 -16.97 1.69 -17.85
CA TYR A 293 -18.27 1.21 -17.37
C TYR A 293 -18.81 -0.03 -18.11
N GLN A 294 -18.24 -0.37 -19.27
CA GLN A 294 -18.62 -1.53 -20.09
C GLN A 294 -17.61 -2.68 -19.98
N GLN A 295 -16.33 -2.37 -19.75
CA GLN A 295 -15.20 -3.30 -19.76
C GLN A 295 -14.10 -2.84 -18.81
N GLY A 296 -13.59 -3.75 -17.98
CA GLY A 296 -12.47 -3.45 -17.08
C GLY A 296 -11.97 -4.69 -16.34
N ARG A 297 -10.88 -4.52 -15.60
CA ARG A 297 -10.26 -5.55 -14.78
C ARG A 297 -10.36 -5.21 -13.30
N VAL A 298 -10.77 -6.20 -12.55
CA VAL A 298 -10.74 -6.24 -11.10
C VAL A 298 -9.33 -6.67 -10.69
N ALA A 299 -8.49 -5.72 -10.28
CA ALA A 299 -7.20 -6.06 -9.67
C ALA A 299 -7.45 -6.44 -8.21
N ARG A 300 -7.79 -7.71 -7.97
CA ARG A 300 -7.79 -8.30 -6.62
C ARG A 300 -6.35 -8.44 -6.14
N ALA A 301 -6.12 -8.29 -4.85
CA ALA A 301 -4.87 -8.74 -4.25
C ALA A 301 -4.79 -10.28 -4.38
N GLY A 302 -4.19 -10.78 -5.48
CA GLY A 302 -3.82 -12.20 -5.63
C GLY A 302 -4.26 -12.94 -6.90
N GLU A 303 -5.15 -12.43 -7.76
CA GLU A 303 -5.59 -13.20 -8.95
C GLU A 303 -4.73 -12.92 -10.20
N ARG A 304 -3.97 -13.94 -10.63
CA ARG A 304 -3.22 -13.96 -11.90
C ARG A 304 -4.18 -14.33 -13.04
N ASN A 305 -4.11 -13.59 -14.14
CA ASN A 305 -4.66 -14.06 -15.42
C ASN A 305 -3.94 -15.35 -15.82
N GLN A 306 -4.68 -16.45 -15.93
CA GLN A 306 -4.29 -17.56 -16.79
C GLN A 306 -4.58 -17.16 -18.23
N THR A 307 -3.53 -17.00 -19.02
CA THR A 307 -3.51 -17.35 -20.44
C THR A 307 -2.14 -17.90 -20.79
#